data_AF-A0A525VUU9-F1
#
_entry.id   AF-A0A525VUU9-F1
#
_cell.length_a   1.000
_cell.length_b   1.000
_cell.length_c   1.000
_cell.angle_alpha   90.00
_cell.angle_beta   90.00
_cell.angle_gamma   90.00
#
_symmetry.space_group_name_H-M   'P 1'
#
loop_
_entity.id
_entity.type
_entity.pdbx_description
1 polymer ?
#
loop_
_entity_poly.entity_id
_entity_poly.type
_entity_poly.pdbx_seq_one_letter_code
_entity_poly.pdbx_strand_id
1 'polypeptide(L)'
;MSNPTSPATDPISALREEFRHHLETFYTQLKLAPPYESVEKAIRSLTTSIHALPPLERASLATDATARWQHFRQAFESSGLSKKHRGIIAGLARNRSSLNLPAEYDQFLNLYLS
;
A
#
# COMPACT_ATOMS: atom_id res chain seq x y z
N MET A 1 33.26 -21.21 -16.06
CA MET A 1 32.99 -20.32 -14.91
C MET A 1 31.61 -19.73 -15.09
N SER A 2 30.60 -20.28 -14.41
CA SER A 2 29.22 -19.81 -14.50
C SER A 2 29.02 -18.72 -13.45
N ASN A 3 28.78 -17.49 -13.89
CA ASN A 3 28.46 -16.37 -13.01
C ASN A 3 27.05 -16.59 -12.45
N PRO A 4 26.80 -16.56 -11.11
CA PRO A 4 25.45 -16.57 -10.60
C PRO A 4 24.86 -15.17 -10.83
N THR A 5 24.04 -15.04 -11.87
CA THR A 5 23.14 -13.88 -12.02
C THR A 5 22.23 -13.90 -10.79
N SER A 6 22.51 -13.03 -9.83
CA SER A 6 21.61 -12.78 -8.71
C SER A 6 20.21 -12.53 -9.30
N PRO A 7 19.14 -13.17 -8.80
CA PRO A 7 17.81 -12.89 -9.33
C PRO A 7 17.55 -11.41 -9.03
N ALA A 8 17.61 -10.57 -10.07
CA ALA A 8 17.16 -9.20 -9.95
C ALA A 8 15.71 -9.30 -9.48
N THR A 9 15.45 -8.91 -8.23
CA THR A 9 14.12 -8.94 -7.63
C THR A 9 13.19 -8.27 -8.63
N ASP A 10 12.21 -9.02 -9.13
CA ASP A 10 11.25 -8.48 -10.09
C ASP A 10 10.62 -7.22 -9.46
N PRO A 11 10.64 -6.06 -10.15
CA PRO A 11 10.25 -4.78 -9.55
C PRO A 11 8.80 -4.79 -9.06
N ILE A 12 7.94 -5.62 -9.64
CA ILE A 12 6.57 -5.80 -9.14
C ILE A 12 6.56 -6.57 -7.82
N SER A 13 7.40 -7.59 -7.68
CA SER A 13 7.56 -8.33 -6.42
C SER A 13 8.02 -7.41 -5.29
N ALA A 14 9.01 -6.55 -5.54
CA ALA A 14 9.46 -5.54 -4.58
C ALA A 14 8.32 -4.59 -4.15
N LEU A 15 7.58 -4.03 -5.12
CA LEU A 15 6.44 -3.14 -4.85
C LEU A 15 5.31 -3.85 -4.08
N ARG A 16 5.10 -5.13 -4.37
CA ARG A 16 4.11 -5.96 -3.68
C ARG A 16 4.48 -6.18 -2.21
N GLU A 17 5.75 -6.44 -1.95
CA GLU A 17 6.29 -6.62 -0.59
C GLU A 17 6.27 -5.31 0.20
N GLU A 18 6.68 -4.21 -0.43
CA GLU A 18 6.59 -2.85 0.13
C GLU A 18 5.15 -2.52 0.53
N PHE A 19 4.19 -2.73 -0.37
CA PHE A 19 2.78 -2.48 -0.07
C PHE A 19 2.25 -3.35 1.06
N ARG A 20 2.60 -4.65 1.09
CA ARG A 20 2.21 -5.55 2.19
C ARG A 20 2.75 -5.04 3.53
N HIS A 21 4.01 -4.60 3.57
CA HIS A 21 4.61 -4.05 4.79
C HIS A 21 3.94 -2.76 5.24
N HIS A 22 3.55 -1.88 4.30
CA HIS A 22 2.76 -0.69 4.63
C HIS A 22 1.39 -1.05 5.22
N LEU A 23 0.68 -2.03 4.66
CA LEU A 23 -0.60 -2.50 5.21
C LEU A 23 -0.43 -3.06 6.62
N GLU A 24 0.59 -3.89 6.84
CA GLU A 24 0.90 -4.44 8.17
C GLU A 24 1.20 -3.33 9.19
N THR A 25 2.08 -2.40 8.82
CA THR A 25 2.43 -1.25 9.66
C THR A 25 1.20 -0.41 9.97
N PHE A 26 0.38 -0.10 8.97
CA PHE A 26 -0.84 0.68 9.13
C PHE A 26 -1.78 0.04 10.16
N TYR A 27 -2.12 -1.24 9.99
CA TYR A 27 -3.03 -1.92 10.91
C TYR A 27 -2.42 -2.13 12.31
N THR A 28 -1.11 -2.38 12.40
CA THR A 28 -0.40 -2.53 13.67
C THR A 28 -0.39 -1.23 14.47
N GLN A 29 -0.07 -0.10 13.85
CA GLN A 29 -0.06 1.21 14.52
C GLN A 29 -1.46 1.66 14.95
N LEU A 30 -2.50 1.25 14.20
CA LEU A 30 -3.90 1.47 14.60
C LEU A 30 -4.39 0.48 15.66
N LYS A 31 -3.59 -0.52 16.04
CA LYS A 31 -3.95 -1.61 16.95
C LYS A 31 -5.20 -2.39 16.49
N LEU A 32 -5.30 -2.61 15.18
CA LEU A 32 -6.39 -3.31 14.54
C LEU A 32 -5.89 -4.59 13.85
N ALA A 33 -6.73 -5.62 13.84
CA ALA A 33 -6.46 -6.78 13.02
C ALA A 33 -6.67 -6.43 11.53
N PRO A 34 -5.71 -6.74 10.64
CA PRO A 34 -5.88 -6.51 9.21
C PRO A 34 -7.00 -7.41 8.66
N PRO A 35 -7.94 -6.87 7.85
CA PRO A 35 -8.97 -7.66 7.19
C PRO A 35 -8.34 -8.47 6.03
N TYR A 36 -7.91 -9.69 6.32
CA TYR A 36 -7.06 -10.52 5.45
C TYR A 36 -7.55 -10.59 3.99
N GLU A 37 -8.83 -10.90 3.75
CA GLU A 37 -9.37 -10.98 2.39
C GLU A 37 -9.26 -9.66 1.61
N SER A 38 -9.51 -8.52 2.29
CA SER A 38 -9.40 -7.20 1.64
C SER A 38 -7.94 -6.81 1.42
N VAL A 39 -7.03 -7.23 2.31
CA VAL A 39 -5.58 -7.06 2.13
C VAL A 39 -5.09 -7.85 0.91
N GLU A 40 -5.46 -9.12 0.78
CA GLU A 40 -5.10 -9.93 -0.39
C GLU A 40 -5.66 -9.34 -1.69
N LYS A 41 -6.91 -8.85 -1.65
CA LYS A 41 -7.52 -8.15 -2.78
C LYS A 41 -6.77 -6.88 -3.16
N ALA A 42 -6.32 -6.08 -2.19
CA ALA A 42 -5.51 -4.88 -2.44
C ALA A 42 -4.19 -5.23 -3.11
N ILE A 43 -3.47 -6.22 -2.57
CA ILE A 43 -2.19 -6.70 -3.12
C ILE A 43 -2.36 -7.19 -4.57
N ARG A 44 -3.44 -7.95 -4.83
CA ARG A 44 -3.78 -8.39 -6.20
C ARG A 44 -4.09 -7.21 -7.10
N SER A 45 -4.92 -6.25 -6.65
CA SER A 45 -5.28 -5.05 -7.41
C SER A 45 -4.06 -4.22 -7.79
N LEU A 46 -3.11 -4.04 -6.85
CA LEU A 46 -1.85 -3.34 -7.12
C LEU A 46 -1.07 -4.04 -8.22
N THR A 47 -0.86 -5.35 -8.07
CA THR A 47 -0.08 -6.17 -9.01
C THR A 47 -0.67 -6.07 -10.42
N THR A 48 -1.98 -6.27 -10.56
CA THR A 48 -2.69 -6.13 -11.85
C THR A 48 -2.54 -4.73 -12.44
N SER A 49 -2.64 -3.68 -11.61
CA SER A 49 -2.54 -2.30 -12.08
C SER A 49 -1.14 -1.97 -12.60
N ILE A 50 -0.09 -2.37 -11.88
CA ILE A 50 1.30 -2.13 -12.31
C ILE A 50 1.64 -2.93 -13.58
N HIS A 51 1.14 -4.15 -13.72
CA HIS A 51 1.33 -4.94 -14.94
C HIS A 51 0.71 -4.29 -16.19
N ALA A 52 -0.35 -3.50 -16.01
CA ALA A 52 -1.01 -2.79 -17.10
C ALA A 52 -0.33 -1.47 -17.47
N LEU A 53 0.65 -1.00 -16.69
CA LEU A 53 1.36 0.25 -16.97
C LEU A 53 2.33 0.10 -18.15
N PRO A 54 2.55 1.18 -18.91
CA PRO A 54 3.65 1.25 -19.87
C PRO A 54 5.00 0.97 -19.20
N PRO A 55 5.97 0.34 -19.89
CA PRO A 55 7.27 0.00 -19.30
C PRO A 55 8.01 1.19 -18.67
N LEU A 56 7.89 2.38 -19.27
CA LEU A 56 8.52 3.62 -18.77
C LEU A 56 7.94 4.03 -17.40
N GLU A 57 6.60 4.03 -17.29
CA GLU A 57 5.90 4.36 -16.05
C GLU A 57 6.14 3.29 -14.98
N ARG A 58 6.16 2.01 -15.38
CA ARG A 58 6.52 0.93 -14.46
C ARG A 58 7.95 1.06 -13.94
N ALA A 59 8.89 1.50 -14.79
CA ALA A 59 10.28 1.70 -14.40
C ALA A 59 10.45 2.91 -13.45
N SER A 60 9.67 3.98 -13.63
CA SER A 60 9.75 5.15 -12.76
C SER A 60 9.33 4.85 -11.32
N LEU A 61 8.48 3.84 -11.08
CA LEU A 61 8.10 3.41 -9.73
C LEU A 61 9.29 2.96 -8.87
N ALA A 62 10.41 2.56 -9.47
CA ALA A 62 11.61 2.19 -8.73
C ALA A 62 12.24 3.39 -7.98
N THR A 63 12.06 4.61 -8.49
CA THR A 63 12.69 5.82 -7.92
C THR A 63 11.66 6.83 -7.41
N ASP A 64 10.43 6.80 -7.90
CA ASP A 64 9.38 7.75 -7.52
C ASP A 64 8.48 7.19 -6.41
N ALA A 65 8.78 7.59 -5.17
CA ALA A 65 7.98 7.24 -4.00
C ALA A 65 6.56 7.82 -4.04
N THR A 66 6.37 9.00 -4.65
CA THR A 66 5.05 9.62 -4.74
C THR A 66 4.15 8.81 -5.66
N ALA A 67 4.67 8.39 -6.81
CA ALA A 67 3.96 7.52 -7.73
C ALA A 67 3.62 6.16 -7.08
N ARG A 68 4.55 5.55 -6.32
CA ARG A 68 4.25 4.33 -5.55
C ARG A 68 3.07 4.51 -4.61
N TRP A 69 3.09 5.59 -3.81
CA TRP A 69 2.02 5.89 -2.86
C TRP A 69 0.66 6.14 -3.54
N GLN A 70 0.63 6.70 -4.74
CA GLN A 70 -0.60 6.84 -5.53
C GLN A 70 -1.18 5.46 -5.90
N HIS A 71 -0.35 4.54 -6.39
CA HIS A 71 -0.80 3.19 -6.71
C HIS A 71 -1.23 2.40 -5.46
N PHE A 72 -0.50 2.55 -4.35
CA PHE A 72 -0.89 1.95 -3.07
C PHE A 72 -2.25 2.46 -2.60
N ARG A 73 -2.48 3.79 -2.65
CA ARG A 73 -3.76 4.41 -2.28
C ARG A 73 -4.90 3.90 -3.16
N GLN A 74 -4.70 3.85 -4.47
CA GLN A 74 -5.72 3.36 -5.41
C GLN A 74 -6.06 1.88 -5.15
N ALA A 75 -5.06 1.03 -4.94
CA ALA A 75 -5.27 -0.39 -4.62
C ALA A 75 -5.96 -0.58 -3.25
N PHE A 76 -5.63 0.27 -2.28
CA PHE A 76 -6.27 0.30 -0.97
C PHE A 76 -7.77 0.62 -1.10
N GLU A 77 -8.11 1.67 -1.84
CA GLU A 77 -9.49 2.09 -2.05
C GLU A 77 -10.31 1.05 -2.85
N SER A 78 -9.79 0.57 -3.98
CA SER A 78 -10.49 -0.38 -4.86
C SER A 78 -10.75 -1.74 -4.20
N SER A 79 -9.89 -2.13 -3.26
CA SER A 79 -10.06 -3.36 -2.49
C SER A 79 -11.25 -3.30 -1.51
N GLY A 80 -11.64 -2.09 -1.11
CA GLY A 80 -12.64 -1.85 -0.07
C GLY A 80 -12.06 -1.78 1.34
N LEU A 81 -10.72 -1.74 1.51
CA LEU A 81 -10.09 -1.55 2.82
C LEU A 81 -10.58 -0.27 3.51
N SER A 82 -10.80 0.82 2.76
CA SER A 82 -11.36 2.08 3.27
C SER A 82 -12.76 1.96 3.91
N LYS A 83 -13.47 0.86 3.65
CA LYS A 83 -14.78 0.57 4.25
C LYS A 83 -14.66 -0.28 5.52
N LYS A 84 -13.52 -0.95 5.74
CA LYS A 84 -13.29 -1.82 6.91
C LYS A 84 -12.93 -0.99 8.13
N HIS A 85 -13.53 -1.29 9.28
CA HIS A 85 -13.31 -0.56 10.53
C HIS A 85 -13.53 0.97 10.41
N ARG A 86 -14.35 1.41 9.43
CA ARG A 86 -14.43 2.83 9.05
C ARG A 86 -14.72 3.76 10.22
N GLY A 87 -15.65 3.41 11.11
CA GLY A 87 -15.99 4.23 12.27
C GLY A 87 -14.80 4.44 13.22
N ILE A 88 -14.05 3.36 13.49
CA ILE A 88 -12.87 3.39 14.37
C ILE A 88 -11.76 4.21 13.71
N ILE A 89 -11.42 3.90 12.46
CA ILE A 89 -10.31 4.54 11.75
C ILE A 89 -10.62 6.02 11.47
N ALA A 90 -11.86 6.38 11.13
CA ALA A 90 -12.26 7.79 10.99
C ALA A 90 -12.12 8.56 12.31
N GLY A 91 -12.45 7.94 13.44
CA GLY A 91 -12.21 8.52 14.77
C GLY A 91 -10.73 8.77 15.04
N LEU A 92 -9.89 7.77 14.75
CA LEU A 92 -8.42 7.87 14.90
C LEU A 92 -7.81 8.90 13.95
N ALA A 93 -8.27 8.95 12.70
CA ALA A 93 -7.80 9.89 11.68
C ALA A 93 -8.11 11.35 12.05
N ARG A 94 -9.25 11.61 12.70
CA ARG A 94 -9.57 12.95 13.26
C ARG A 94 -8.62 13.37 14.37
N ASN A 95 -8.04 12.41 15.09
CA ASN A 95 -7.00 12.65 16.10
C ASN A 95 -5.62 12.20 15.60
N ARG A 96 -5.26 12.63 14.38
CA ARG A 96 -4.03 12.23 13.68
C ARG A 96 -2.76 12.39 14.51
N SER A 97 -2.69 13.45 15.32
CA SER A 97 -1.54 13.77 16.16
C SER A 97 -1.28 12.74 17.27
N SER A 98 -2.31 11.96 17.66
CA SER A 98 -2.16 10.86 18.63
C SER A 98 -1.64 9.56 18.02
N LEU A 99 -1.55 9.48 16.68
CA LEU A 99 -1.09 8.30 15.98
C LEU A 99 0.41 8.37 15.73
N ASN A 100 1.13 7.32 16.13
CA ASN A 100 2.54 7.13 15.81
C ASN A 100 2.71 6.56 14.38
N LEU A 101 2.17 7.28 13.39
CA LEU A 101 2.23 6.94 11.98
C LEU A 101 2.98 8.03 11.21
N PRO A 102 3.91 7.67 10.31
CA PRO A 102 4.53 8.62 9.38
C PRO A 102 3.49 9.36 8.51
N ALA A 103 3.81 10.58 8.07
CA ALA A 103 2.89 11.44 7.33
C ALA A 103 2.42 10.83 5.99
N GLU A 104 3.22 9.96 5.37
CA GLU A 104 2.84 9.25 4.14
C GLU A 104 1.56 8.40 4.31
N TYR A 105 1.29 7.88 5.51
CA TYR A 105 0.06 7.09 5.78
C TYR A 105 -1.22 7.95 5.79
N ASP A 106 -1.10 9.27 5.72
CA ASP A 106 -2.23 10.17 5.51
C ASP A 106 -2.92 9.86 4.18
N GLN A 107 -2.20 9.28 3.20
CA GLN A 107 -2.78 8.77 1.96
C GLN A 107 -3.88 7.73 2.21
N PHE A 108 -3.74 6.88 3.24
CA PHE A 108 -4.77 5.92 3.63
C PHE A 108 -5.77 6.51 4.60
N LEU A 109 -5.31 7.26 5.62
CA LEU A 109 -6.20 7.83 6.64
C LEU A 109 -7.25 8.77 6.03
N ASN A 110 -6.85 9.57 5.03
CA ASN A 110 -7.76 10.50 4.35
C ASN A 110 -8.91 9.79 3.63
N LEU A 111 -8.76 8.52 3.23
CA LEU A 111 -9.86 7.73 2.63
C LEU A 111 -11.01 7.45 3.63
N TYR A 112 -10.77 7.57 4.93
CA TYR A 112 -11.78 7.36 5.97
C TYR A 112 -12.48 8.65 6.40
N LEU A 113 -11.93 9.81 6.01
CA LEU A 113 -12.50 11.12 6.29
C LEU A 113 -13.45 11.62 5.20
N SER A 114 -13.36 11.02 4.00
CA SER A 114 -14.29 11.22 2.89
C SER A 114 -15.67 10.62 3.13
#